data_AF-A0A5M8PK06-F1
#
_entry.id   AF-A0A5M8PK06-F1
#
_cell.length_a   1.000
_cell.length_b   1.000
_cell.length_c   1.000
_cell.angle_alpha   90.00
_cell.angle_beta   90.00
_cell.angle_gamma   90.00
#
_symmetry.space_group_name_H-M   'P 1'
#
loop_
_entity.id
_entity.type
_entity.pdbx_description
1 polymer ?
#
loop_
_entity_poly.entity_id
_entity_poly.type
_entity_poly.pdbx_seq_one_letter_code
_entity_poly.pdbx_strand_id
1 'polypeptide(L)'
;MELTEETIFPGCSLTKALTSAAMALLVEEGKVTWDTLVKDILPDFKVKDELLRNCTTISDLLCHRTGMSWGDNLYVGSNNDVLISGKDSMKYLNSQLLLLPF
;
A
#
# COMPACT_ATOMS: atom_id res chain seq x y z
N MET A 1 8.63 30.61 -14.19
CA MET A 1 7.53 30.71 -13.21
C MET A 1 8.19 30.98 -11.88
N GLU A 2 7.85 32.06 -11.19
CA GLU A 2 8.38 32.34 -9.85
C GLU A 2 7.65 31.46 -8.81
N LEU A 3 8.41 30.91 -7.86
CA LEU A 3 7.85 30.19 -6.72
C LEU A 3 7.30 31.19 -5.68
N THR A 4 6.15 30.87 -5.11
CA THR A 4 5.51 31.62 -4.02
C THR A 4 5.07 30.66 -2.90
N GLU A 5 4.69 31.20 -1.74
CA GLU A 5 4.12 30.41 -0.64
C GLU A 5 2.80 29.71 -1.03
N GLU A 6 2.08 30.23 -2.02
CA GLU A 6 0.85 29.67 -2.58
C GLU A 6 1.09 28.60 -3.67
N THR A 7 2.36 28.33 -4.01
CA THR A 7 2.67 27.35 -5.06
C THR A 7 2.38 25.94 -4.57
N ILE A 8 1.51 25.21 -5.28
CA ILE A 8 1.11 23.85 -4.94
C ILE A 8 2.11 22.83 -5.51
N PHE A 9 2.64 21.97 -4.65
CA PHE A 9 3.50 20.84 -5.02
C PHE A 9 2.83 19.49 -4.76
N PRO A 10 3.15 18.45 -5.56
CA PRO A 10 2.73 17.08 -5.24
C PRO A 10 3.34 16.62 -3.91
N GLY A 11 2.50 16.13 -2.99
CA GLY A 11 2.96 15.59 -1.70
C GLY A 11 3.69 14.25 -1.79
N CYS A 12 3.51 13.50 -2.89
CA CYS A 12 4.17 12.22 -3.14
C CYS A 12 4.11 11.27 -1.93
N SER A 13 5.24 10.70 -1.51
CA SER A 13 5.28 9.76 -0.37
C SER A 13 4.86 10.38 0.97
N LEU A 14 4.77 11.70 1.12
CA LEU A 14 4.20 12.31 2.33
C LEU A 14 2.72 11.92 2.51
N THR A 15 2.02 11.58 1.43
CA THR A 15 0.64 11.05 1.49
C THR A 15 0.54 9.77 2.33
N LYS A 16 1.63 8.99 2.50
CA LYS A 16 1.65 7.81 3.37
C LYS A 16 1.34 8.16 4.82
N ALA A 17 1.79 9.31 5.32
CA ALA A 17 1.50 9.75 6.69
C ALA A 17 0.00 10.01 6.90
N LEU A 18 -0.66 10.60 5.90
CA LEU A 18 -2.12 10.79 5.88
C LEU A 18 -2.86 9.44 5.86
N THR A 19 -2.39 8.49 5.05
CA THR A 19 -2.96 7.12 5.02
C THR A 19 -2.81 6.41 6.37
N SER A 20 -1.65 6.50 7.01
CA SER A 20 -1.42 5.91 8.34
C SER A 20 -2.31 6.55 9.40
N ALA A 21 -2.49 7.88 9.36
CA ALA A 21 -3.39 8.59 10.27
C ALA A 21 -4.85 8.16 10.06
N ALA A 22 -5.30 8.02 8.82
CA ALA A 22 -6.65 7.52 8.51
C ALA A 22 -6.86 6.08 9.02
N MET A 23 -5.86 5.21 8.91
CA MET A 23 -5.92 3.87 9.50
C MET A 23 -5.98 3.90 11.02
N ALA A 24 -5.23 4.79 11.67
CA ALA A 24 -5.26 4.95 13.13
C ALA A 24 -6.66 5.33 13.65
N LEU A 25 -7.40 6.18 12.92
CA LEU A 25 -8.78 6.50 13.25
C LEU A 25 -9.69 5.25 13.19
N LEU A 26 -9.51 4.39 12.18
CA LEU A 26 -10.27 3.13 12.08
C LEU A 26 -9.94 2.16 13.22
N VAL A 27 -8.69 2.17 13.69
CA VAL A 27 -8.26 1.39 14.86
C VAL A 27 -8.88 1.96 16.15
N GLU A 28 -8.89 3.29 16.31
CA GLU A 28 -9.53 3.97 17.44
C GLU A 28 -11.04 3.69 17.50
N GLU A 29 -11.71 3.66 16.34
CA GLU A 29 -13.12 3.28 16.21
C GLU A 29 -13.39 1.78 16.45
N GLY A 30 -12.35 0.95 16.63
CA GLY A 30 -12.47 -0.49 16.85
C GLY A 30 -12.90 -1.28 15.61
N LYS A 31 -12.82 -0.70 14.41
CA LYS A 31 -13.19 -1.38 13.15
C LYS A 31 -12.14 -2.40 12.71
N VAL A 32 -10.88 -2.16 13.06
CA VAL A 32 -9.73 -3.03 12.82
C VAL A 32 -8.75 -2.88 13.98
N THR A 33 -7.78 -3.78 14.07
CA THR A 33 -6.64 -3.68 14.98
C THR A 33 -5.33 -3.65 14.19
N TRP A 34 -4.25 -3.20 14.83
CA TRP A 34 -2.91 -3.22 14.25
C TRP A 34 -2.43 -4.62 13.83
N ASP A 35 -2.93 -5.66 14.49
CA ASP A 35 -2.65 -7.07 14.21
C ASP A 35 -3.68 -7.73 13.28
N THR A 36 -4.69 -6.99 12.80
CA THR A 36 -5.68 -7.54 11.87
C THR A 36 -4.98 -7.98 10.58
N LEU A 37 -5.27 -9.21 10.15
CA LEU A 37 -4.70 -9.77 8.94
C LEU A 37 -5.35 -9.14 7.70
N VAL A 38 -4.54 -8.78 6.72
CA VAL A 38 -5.01 -8.13 5.49
C VAL A 38 -6.03 -8.99 4.75
N LYS A 39 -5.81 -10.30 4.69
CA LYS A 39 -6.73 -11.26 4.03
C LYS A 39 -8.14 -11.29 4.63
N ASP A 40 -8.29 -10.91 5.91
CA ASP A 40 -9.58 -10.93 6.60
C ASP A 40 -10.43 -9.71 6.21
N ILE A 41 -9.79 -8.62 5.78
CA ILE A 41 -10.43 -7.37 5.34
C ILE A 41 -10.55 -7.32 3.81
N LEU A 42 -9.55 -7.85 3.11
CA LEU A 42 -9.45 -7.89 1.64
C LEU A 42 -9.41 -9.36 1.18
N PRO A 43 -10.57 -10.02 0.96
CA PRO A 43 -10.62 -11.44 0.60
C PRO A 43 -9.97 -11.74 -0.77
N ASP A 44 -9.78 -10.72 -1.61
CA ASP A 44 -9.05 -10.84 -2.88
C ASP A 44 -7.53 -10.76 -2.73
N PHE A 45 -7.01 -10.51 -1.52
CA PHE A 45 -5.58 -10.62 -1.19
C PHE A 45 -5.17 -12.10 -1.14
N LYS A 46 -4.92 -12.65 -2.33
CA LYS A 46 -4.60 -14.06 -2.61
C LYS A 46 -3.19 -14.16 -3.21
N VAL A 47 -2.23 -13.49 -2.58
CA VAL A 47 -0.83 -13.58 -2.98
C VAL A 47 -0.35 -15.03 -2.85
N LYS A 48 0.55 -15.44 -3.76
CA LYS A 48 0.96 -16.85 -3.86
C LYS A 48 1.76 -17.32 -2.66
N ASP A 49 2.57 -16.43 -2.08
CA ASP A 49 3.38 -16.75 -0.91
C ASP A 49 2.49 -16.95 0.33
N GLU A 50 2.63 -18.11 0.98
CA GLU A 50 1.74 -18.49 2.07
C GLU A 50 1.97 -17.70 3.35
N LEU A 51 3.23 -17.32 3.64
CA LEU A 51 3.55 -16.50 4.81
C LEU A 51 2.97 -15.11 4.62
N LEU A 52 3.24 -14.48 3.47
CA LEU A 52 2.70 -13.17 3.14
C LEU A 52 1.16 -13.17 3.19
N ARG A 53 0.51 -14.17 2.58
CA ARG A 53 -0.95 -14.29 2.58
C ARG A 53 -1.55 -14.43 3.98
N ASN A 54 -0.91 -15.22 4.84
CA ASN A 54 -1.49 -15.63 6.12
C ASN A 54 -1.03 -14.81 7.32
N CYS A 55 0.08 -14.10 7.21
CA CYS A 55 0.71 -13.40 8.34
C CYS A 55 0.75 -11.88 8.18
N THR A 56 0.51 -11.32 6.99
CA THR A 56 0.55 -9.86 6.81
C THR A 56 -0.53 -9.18 7.63
N THR A 57 -0.10 -8.37 8.60
CA THR A 57 -0.97 -7.50 9.39
C THR A 57 -1.07 -6.10 8.79
N ILE A 58 -2.00 -5.28 9.29
CA ILE A 58 -2.04 -3.84 8.99
C ILE A 58 -0.70 -3.16 9.32
N SER A 59 -0.09 -3.51 10.45
CA SER A 59 1.21 -2.95 10.86
C SER A 59 2.33 -3.30 9.89
N ASP A 60 2.37 -4.53 9.38
CA ASP A 60 3.42 -4.95 8.44
C ASP A 60 3.36 -4.17 7.13
N LEU A 61 2.15 -3.87 6.64
CA LEU A 61 1.96 -3.01 5.46
C LEU A 61 2.45 -1.58 5.73
N LEU A 62 2.05 -0.96 6.84
CA LEU A 62 2.40 0.43 7.14
C LEU A 62 3.87 0.62 7.52
N CYS A 63 4.53 -0.43 8.03
CA CYS A 63 5.93 -0.40 8.43
C CYS A 63 6.89 -1.03 7.40
N HIS A 64 6.43 -1.35 6.20
CA HIS A 64 7.26 -1.91 5.13
C HIS A 64 7.99 -3.23 5.50
N ARG A 65 7.31 -4.13 6.23
CA ARG A 65 7.92 -5.39 6.72
C ARG A 65 7.57 -6.62 5.89
N THR A 66 6.78 -6.46 4.84
CA THR A 66 6.23 -7.61 4.11
C THR A 66 7.22 -8.31 3.19
N GLY A 67 8.41 -7.74 2.94
CA GLY A 67 9.38 -8.28 1.99
C GLY A 67 8.95 -8.27 0.51
N MET A 68 7.79 -7.67 0.21
CA MET A 68 7.25 -7.53 -1.15
C MET A 68 8.11 -6.62 -2.03
N SER A 69 8.15 -6.90 -3.34
CA SER A 69 8.79 -6.00 -4.30
C SER A 69 8.18 -4.61 -4.34
N TRP A 70 9.04 -3.62 -4.55
CA TRP A 70 8.61 -2.25 -4.81
C TRP A 70 7.94 -2.15 -6.20
N GLY A 71 6.77 -1.53 -6.28
CA GLY A 71 5.98 -1.41 -7.51
C GLY A 71 5.60 0.02 -7.92
N ASP A 72 6.12 1.07 -7.29
CA ASP A 72 5.61 2.44 -7.46
C ASP A 72 5.62 2.93 -8.92
N ASN A 73 6.70 2.62 -9.66
CA ASN A 73 6.84 2.99 -11.08
C ASN A 73 5.97 2.15 -12.04
N LEU A 74 5.19 1.20 -11.52
CA LEU A 74 4.30 0.35 -12.32
C LEU A 74 2.85 0.82 -12.28
N TYR A 75 2.49 1.75 -11.40
CA TYR A 75 1.13 2.31 -11.35
C TYR A 75 0.99 3.54 -12.24
N VAL A 76 2.00 4.40 -12.29
CA VAL A 76 2.00 5.64 -13.08
C VAL A 76 3.32 5.77 -13.85
N GLY A 77 3.23 5.88 -15.16
CA GLY A 77 4.38 6.06 -16.06
C GLY A 77 4.88 7.51 -16.11
N SER A 78 6.05 7.73 -16.71
CA SER A 78 6.70 9.05 -16.80
C SER A 78 5.89 10.14 -17.53
N ASN A 79 4.88 9.75 -18.32
CA ASN A 79 3.96 10.66 -19.00
C ASN A 79 2.60 10.80 -18.28
N ASN A 80 2.52 10.43 -17.00
CA ASN A 80 1.27 10.32 -16.22
C ASN A 80 0.24 9.31 -16.76
N ASP A 81 0.70 8.36 -17.58
CA ASP A 81 -0.15 7.27 -18.04
C ASP A 81 -0.39 6.27 -16.89
N VAL A 82 -1.64 5.83 -16.73
CA VAL A 82 -1.99 4.77 -15.79
C VAL A 82 -1.56 3.43 -16.38
N LEU A 83 -0.49 2.85 -15.82
CA LEU A 83 0.08 1.59 -16.30
C LEU A 83 -0.61 0.37 -15.68
N ILE A 84 -0.93 0.44 -14.39
CA ILE A 84 -1.76 -0.54 -13.68
C ILE A 84 -2.96 0.23 -13.12
N SER A 85 -4.14 -0.10 -13.64
CA SER A 85 -5.38 0.51 -13.20
C SER A 85 -5.83 -0.05 -11.84
N GLY A 86 -6.66 0.71 -11.11
CA GLY A 86 -7.18 0.28 -9.80
C GLY A 86 -7.86 -1.11 -9.82
N LYS A 87 -8.57 -1.44 -10.90
CA LYS A 87 -9.20 -2.76 -11.09
C LYS A 87 -8.20 -3.90 -11.28
N ASP A 88 -6.99 -3.58 -11.76
CA ASP A 88 -5.91 -4.54 -12.03
C ASP A 88 -4.89 -4.60 -10.88
N SER A 89 -4.93 -3.67 -9.93
CA SER A 89 -4.00 -3.59 -8.79
C SER A 89 -3.94 -4.90 -8.00
N MET A 90 -5.09 -5.50 -7.68
CA MET A 90 -5.11 -6.77 -6.93
C MET A 90 -4.50 -7.93 -7.72
N LYS A 91 -4.70 -7.96 -9.05
CA LYS A 91 -4.06 -8.97 -9.91
C LYS A 91 -2.54 -8.81 -9.88
N TYR A 92 -2.04 -7.58 -9.94
CA TYR A 92 -0.62 -7.29 -9.81
C TYR A 92 -0.08 -7.69 -8.43
N LEU A 93 -0.72 -7.24 -7.35
CA LEU A 93 -0.31 -7.55 -5.96
C LEU A 93 -0.24 -9.06 -5.72
N ASN A 94 -1.24 -9.82 -6.20
CA ASN A 94 -1.29 -11.26 -6.04
C ASN A 94 -0.23 -12.01 -6.87
N SER A 95 0.37 -11.35 -7.87
CA SER A 95 1.47 -11.89 -8.67
C SER A 95 2.86 -11.59 -8.12
N GLN A 96 2.96 -10.74 -7.09
CA GLN A 96 4.24 -10.37 -6.49
C GLN A 96 4.94 -11.58 -5.85
N LEU A 97 6.27 -11.56 -5.94
CA LEU A 97 7.15 -12.49 -5.25
C LEU A 97 7.82 -11.74 -4.08
N LEU A 98 8.22 -12.49 -3.06
CA LEU A 98 9.07 -11.95 -2.01
C LEU A 98 10.47 -11.66 -2.58
N LEU A 99 10.95 -10.43 -2.39
CA LEU A 99 12.35 -10.08 -2.67
C LEU A 99 13.23 -10.22 -1.42
N LEU A 100 12.63 -10.03 -0.26
CA LEU A 100 13.28 -10.12 1.04
C LEU A 100 12.47 -11.06 1.94
N PRO A 101 13.11 -11.66 2.96
CA PRO A 101 12.38 -12.35 4.00
C PRO A 101 11.29 -11.45 4.61
N PHE A 102 10.16 -12.08 4.96
CA PHE A 102 9.13 -11.48 5.81
C PHE A 102 9.67 -11.32 7.23
#